data_AF-A0A3M8AP16-F1
#
_entry.id   AF-A0A3M8AP16-F1
#
_cell.length_a   1.000
_cell.length_b   1.000
_cell.length_c   1.000
_cell.angle_alpha   90.00
_cell.angle_beta   90.00
_cell.angle_gamma   90.00
#
_symmetry.space_group_name_H-M   'P 1'
#
loop_
_entity.id
_entity.type
_entity.pdbx_description
1 polymer ?
#
loop_
_entity_poly.entity_id
_entity_poly.type
_entity_poly.pdbx_seq_one_letter_code
_entity_poly.pdbx_strand_id
1 'polypeptide(L)'
;MSFQQSIQSVLDWNIPVVYANRCIPFAGFPLLYPDLVKASRLGTEYLRSSGKRRLAFVHKQLPDHLLPYFLDGYRQATGSAEKPLLLEMADSMDLAKDCIPALLQHNIDGVFVLNELSAVCLTKALVQANIRIPEDMAVLSLGNSLMSEISTPELTCVDLHNRELGVKSAEIILSQIRKEEFEPVTILEPFIVVRNSA
;
A
#
# COMPACT_ATOMS: atom_id res chain seq x y z
N MET A 1 -22.14 4.21 17.05
CA MET A 1 -21.86 2.77 17.20
C MET A 1 -20.43 2.55 16.72
N SER A 2 -19.56 1.99 17.54
CA SER A 2 -18.19 1.70 17.10
C SER A 2 -18.20 0.55 16.08
N PHE A 3 -17.20 0.47 15.21
CA PHE A 3 -17.09 -0.60 14.22
C PHE A 3 -17.17 -2.01 14.85
N GLN A 4 -16.57 -2.18 16.02
CA GLN A 4 -16.60 -3.44 16.79
C GLN A 4 -18.01 -3.80 17.30
N GLN A 5 -18.79 -2.80 17.74
CA GLN A 5 -20.17 -3.03 18.17
C GLN A 5 -21.05 -3.51 17.01
N SER A 6 -20.82 -2.98 15.80
CA SER A 6 -21.56 -3.40 14.61
C SER A 6 -21.28 -4.86 14.22
N ILE A 7 -20.02 -5.32 14.32
CA ILE A 7 -19.67 -6.72 14.02
C ILE A 7 -20.32 -7.67 15.02
N GLN A 8 -20.33 -7.33 16.31
CA GLN A 8 -20.94 -8.19 17.32
C GLN A 8 -22.43 -8.44 17.04
N SER A 9 -23.19 -7.42 16.64
CA SER A 9 -24.61 -7.60 16.28
C SER A 9 -24.81 -8.53 15.08
N VAL A 10 -23.91 -8.50 14.09
CA VAL A 10 -23.95 -9.41 12.93
C VAL A 10 -23.70 -10.86 13.35
N LEU A 11 -22.73 -11.07 14.25
CA LEU A 11 -22.43 -12.38 14.82
C LEU A 11 -23.60 -12.92 15.65
N ASP A 12 -24.21 -12.08 16.49
CA ASP A 12 -25.37 -12.45 17.33
C ASP A 12 -26.59 -12.87 16.48
N TRP A 13 -26.70 -12.36 15.26
CA TRP A 13 -27.74 -12.73 14.29
C TRP A 13 -27.40 -13.97 13.46
N ASN A 14 -26.27 -14.65 13.72
CA ASN A 14 -25.75 -15.78 12.95
C ASN A 14 -25.60 -15.46 11.45
N ILE A 15 -25.27 -14.22 11.12
CA ILE A 15 -24.98 -13.81 9.74
C ILE A 15 -23.48 -14.11 9.47
N PRO A 16 -23.16 -14.91 8.44
CA PRO A 16 -21.77 -15.15 8.04
C PRO A 16 -21.02 -13.86 7.75
N VAL A 17 -19.82 -13.73 8.31
CA VAL A 17 -19.01 -12.50 8.22
C VAL A 17 -17.54 -12.84 8.05
N VAL A 18 -16.82 -11.95 7.36
CA VAL A 18 -15.36 -11.95 7.31
C VAL A 18 -14.92 -10.49 7.32
N TYR A 19 -13.91 -10.17 8.13
CA TYR A 19 -13.27 -8.87 8.10
C TYR A 19 -12.07 -8.92 7.17
N ALA A 20 -12.08 -8.06 6.15
CA ALA A 20 -11.06 -8.04 5.11
C ALA A 20 -10.22 -6.75 5.14
N ASN A 21 -9.04 -6.81 4.51
CA ASN A 21 -8.18 -5.68 4.13
C ASN A 21 -7.36 -5.01 5.24
N ARG A 22 -7.77 -5.10 6.51
CA ARG A 22 -7.02 -4.50 7.62
C ARG A 22 -6.73 -5.51 8.72
N CYS A 23 -5.59 -5.36 9.36
CA CYS A 23 -5.31 -6.06 10.61
C CYS A 23 -6.02 -5.32 11.75
N ILE A 24 -6.93 -6.02 12.43
CA ILE A 24 -7.53 -5.58 13.68
C ILE A 24 -7.40 -6.71 14.70
N PRO A 25 -7.43 -6.42 16.01
CA PRO A 25 -7.43 -7.47 17.03
C PRO A 25 -8.55 -8.47 16.74
N PHE A 26 -8.19 -9.75 16.63
CA PHE A 26 -9.13 -10.82 16.42
C PHE A 26 -10.11 -10.89 17.60
N ALA A 27 -11.41 -10.85 17.31
CA ALA A 27 -12.46 -10.94 18.33
C ALA A 27 -13.50 -12.02 17.98
N GLY A 28 -13.04 -13.16 17.45
CA GLY A 28 -13.92 -14.31 17.17
C GLY A 28 -14.61 -14.28 15.81
N PHE A 29 -14.13 -13.47 14.86
CA PHE A 29 -14.61 -13.45 13.47
C PHE A 29 -13.47 -13.70 12.49
N PRO A 30 -13.73 -14.33 11.32
CA PRO A 30 -12.70 -14.58 10.32
C PRO A 30 -12.02 -13.29 9.85
N LEU A 31 -10.70 -13.31 9.73
CA LEU A 31 -9.85 -12.16 9.45
C LEU A 31 -8.95 -12.45 8.25
N LEU A 32 -8.97 -11.58 7.24
CA LEU A 32 -8.19 -11.72 6.01
C LEU A 32 -7.55 -10.37 5.62
N TYR A 33 -6.24 -10.25 5.62
CA TYR A 33 -5.58 -8.98 5.29
C TYR A 33 -4.19 -9.18 4.66
N PRO A 34 -3.70 -8.20 3.90
CA PRO A 34 -2.34 -8.24 3.37
C PRO A 34 -1.30 -7.85 4.44
N ASP A 35 -0.10 -8.43 4.37
CA ASP A 35 1.03 -8.01 5.21
C ASP A 35 1.61 -6.67 4.74
N LEU A 36 1.19 -5.57 5.37
CA LEU A 36 1.66 -4.22 5.04
C LEU A 36 3.12 -3.96 5.43
N VAL A 37 3.65 -4.64 6.45
CA VAL A 37 5.05 -4.52 6.84
C VAL A 37 5.93 -5.11 5.74
N LYS A 38 5.58 -6.33 5.30
CA LYS A 38 6.29 -6.98 4.20
C LYS A 38 6.10 -6.23 2.89
N ALA A 39 4.92 -5.69 2.60
CA ALA A 39 4.69 -4.86 1.42
C ALA A 39 5.64 -3.67 1.38
N SER A 40 5.77 -2.98 2.52
CA SER A 40 6.67 -1.84 2.65
C SER A 40 8.15 -2.23 2.53
N ARG A 41 8.52 -3.35 3.17
CA ARG A 41 9.88 -3.91 3.09
C ARG A 41 10.27 -4.22 1.66
N LEU A 42 9.45 -5.01 0.94
CA LEU A 42 9.68 -5.39 -0.45
C LEU A 42 9.84 -4.18 -1.36
N GLY A 43 8.95 -3.19 -1.24
CA GLY A 43 9.04 -1.98 -2.05
C GLY A 43 10.30 -1.15 -1.77
N THR A 44 10.68 -1.05 -0.50
CA THR A 44 11.91 -0.36 -0.09
C THR A 44 13.15 -1.10 -0.59
N GLU A 45 13.21 -2.42 -0.42
CA GLU A 45 14.28 -3.29 -0.93
C GLU A 45 14.41 -3.15 -2.44
N TYR A 46 13.30 -3.16 -3.17
CA TYR A 46 13.28 -2.99 -4.61
C TYR A 46 13.90 -1.66 -5.04
N LEU A 47 13.43 -0.53 -4.51
CA LEU A 47 14.00 0.80 -4.80
C LEU A 47 15.48 0.88 -4.45
N ARG A 48 15.90 0.28 -3.33
CA ARG A 48 17.33 0.26 -2.96
C ARG A 48 18.18 -0.61 -3.88
N SER A 49 17.63 -1.73 -4.34
CA SER A 49 18.31 -2.64 -5.27
C SER A 49 18.48 -2.04 -6.66
N SER A 50 17.56 -1.15 -7.09
CA SER A 50 17.67 -0.37 -8.33
C SER A 50 18.59 0.85 -8.21
N GLY A 51 19.30 0.99 -7.08
CA GLY A 51 20.33 2.01 -6.87
C GLY A 51 19.82 3.29 -6.23
N LYS A 52 18.53 3.40 -5.90
CA LYS A 52 17.98 4.58 -5.21
C LYS A 52 18.39 4.58 -3.75
N ARG A 53 18.70 5.77 -3.22
CA ARG A 53 19.32 5.94 -1.89
C ARG A 53 18.53 6.86 -0.99
N ARG A 54 17.97 7.94 -1.54
CA ARG A 54 17.22 8.96 -0.81
C ARG A 54 15.75 8.75 -1.09
N LEU A 55 15.09 8.04 -0.18
CA LEU A 55 13.73 7.57 -0.38
C LEU A 55 12.71 8.49 0.30
N ALA A 56 11.59 8.69 -0.37
CA ALA A 56 10.40 9.31 0.22
C ALA A 56 9.22 8.35 0.22
N PHE A 57 8.41 8.39 1.27
CA PHE A 57 7.07 7.79 1.29
C PHE A 57 6.05 8.90 1.11
N VAL A 58 5.18 8.72 0.12
CA VAL A 58 4.10 9.65 -0.19
C VAL A 58 2.78 8.94 0.09
N HIS A 59 1.89 9.55 0.86
CA HIS A 59 0.58 8.99 1.14
C HIS A 59 -0.52 10.06 1.06
N LYS A 60 -1.78 9.63 1.06
CA LYS A 60 -2.94 10.53 1.07
C LYS A 60 -3.90 10.08 2.16
N GLN A 61 -4.07 10.90 3.21
CA GLN A 61 -4.99 10.63 4.33
C GLN A 61 -4.83 9.20 4.88
N LEU A 62 -3.57 8.74 5.01
CA LEU A 62 -3.30 7.42 5.54
C LEU A 62 -3.69 7.42 7.02
N PRO A 63 -4.55 6.50 7.49
CA PRO A 63 -4.88 6.43 8.90
C PRO A 63 -3.61 6.29 9.76
N ASP A 64 -3.52 7.06 10.85
CA ASP A 64 -2.32 7.13 11.70
C ASP A 64 -1.82 5.77 12.19
N HIS A 65 -2.74 4.84 12.44
CA HIS A 65 -2.42 3.48 12.90
C HIS A 65 -1.79 2.59 11.81
N LEU A 66 -1.85 2.98 10.53
CA LEU A 66 -1.27 2.23 9.43
C LEU A 66 0.16 2.65 9.09
N LEU A 67 0.52 3.92 9.29
CA LEU A 67 1.86 4.44 9.00
C LEU A 67 2.98 3.65 9.72
N PRO A 68 2.83 3.19 10.98
CA PRO A 68 3.84 2.38 11.65
C PRO A 68 4.22 1.10 10.92
N TYR A 69 3.30 0.43 10.21
CA TYR A 69 3.63 -0.78 9.45
C TYR A 69 4.59 -0.48 8.30
N PHE A 70 4.38 0.65 7.61
CA PHE A 70 5.27 1.08 6.52
C PHE A 70 6.63 1.51 7.06
N LEU A 71 6.67 2.26 8.17
CA LEU A 71 7.94 2.62 8.80
C LEU A 71 8.72 1.40 9.31
N ASP A 72 8.02 0.38 9.82
CA ASP A 72 8.67 -0.87 10.20
C ASP A 72 9.23 -1.62 9.00
N GLY A 73 8.49 -1.74 7.91
CA GLY A 73 8.99 -2.38 6.69
C GLY A 73 10.20 -1.65 6.10
N TYR A 74 10.19 -0.31 6.09
CA TYR A 74 11.36 0.50 5.72
C TYR A 74 12.58 0.20 6.59
N ARG A 75 12.38 0.16 7.92
CA ARG A 75 13.45 -0.16 8.88
C ARG A 75 14.00 -1.56 8.64
N GLN A 76 13.14 -2.55 8.41
CA GLN A 76 13.56 -3.92 8.10
C GLN A 76 14.37 -3.99 6.80
N ALA A 77 13.97 -3.26 5.76
CA ALA A 77 14.64 -3.21 4.46
C ALA A 77 16.01 -2.52 4.51
N THR A 78 16.15 -1.48 5.33
CA THR A 78 17.36 -0.63 5.35
C THR A 78 18.31 -0.98 6.49
N GLY A 79 17.84 -1.64 7.54
CA GLY A 79 18.58 -1.83 8.79
C GLY A 79 18.87 -0.51 9.53
N SER A 80 18.32 0.61 9.08
CA SER A 80 18.62 1.95 9.60
C SER A 80 17.54 2.43 10.56
N ALA A 81 17.95 3.27 11.53
CA ALA A 81 17.02 4.05 12.35
C ALA A 81 16.51 5.31 11.64
N GLU A 82 17.12 5.68 10.51
CA GLU A 82 16.67 6.80 9.68
C GLU A 82 15.29 6.50 9.07
N LYS A 83 14.47 7.53 8.94
CA LYS A 83 13.16 7.46 8.31
C LYS A 83 13.24 7.99 6.87
N PRO A 84 12.40 7.50 5.94
CA PRO A 84 12.25 8.17 4.65
C PRO A 84 11.68 9.57 4.86
N LEU A 85 11.82 10.44 3.86
CA LEU A 85 11.03 11.68 3.84
C LEU A 85 9.55 11.30 3.78
N LEU A 86 8.74 11.81 4.71
CA LEU A 86 7.30 11.59 4.73
C LEU A 86 6.58 12.79 4.14
N LEU A 87 5.78 12.58 3.10
CA LEU A 87 4.94 13.60 2.50
C LEU A 87 3.48 13.14 2.48
N GLU A 88 2.60 13.97 3.01
CA GLU A 88 1.16 13.78 2.92
C GLU A 88 0.58 14.64 1.80
N MET A 89 -0.13 14.00 0.87
CA MET A 89 -0.84 14.65 -0.21
C MET A 89 -2.26 15.01 0.21
N ALA A 90 -2.41 16.24 0.71
CA ALA A 90 -3.73 16.79 1.00
C ALA A 90 -4.56 16.97 -0.28
N ASP A 91 -5.89 17.00 -0.16
CA ASP A 91 -6.80 17.19 -1.31
C ASP A 91 -6.57 18.52 -2.04
N SER A 92 -6.13 19.56 -1.31
CA SER A 92 -5.80 20.87 -1.85
C SER A 92 -4.37 20.99 -2.40
N MET A 93 -3.56 19.93 -2.26
CA MET A 93 -2.14 20.00 -2.58
C MET A 93 -1.92 19.99 -4.09
N ASP A 94 -1.20 20.98 -4.59
CA ASP A 94 -0.73 21.02 -5.97
C ASP A 94 0.58 20.24 -6.05
N LEU A 95 0.56 19.06 -6.66
CA LEU A 95 1.73 18.19 -6.74
C LEU A 95 2.94 18.90 -7.34
N ALA A 96 2.72 19.79 -8.32
CA ALA A 96 3.80 20.50 -9.00
C ALA A 96 4.40 21.61 -8.14
N LYS A 97 3.61 22.25 -7.28
CA LYS A 97 4.05 23.38 -6.44
C LYS A 97 4.47 22.99 -5.03
N ASP A 98 3.94 21.90 -4.51
CA ASP A 98 4.12 21.52 -3.12
C ASP A 98 4.99 20.27 -3.00
N CYS A 99 4.64 19.19 -3.72
CA CYS A 99 5.31 17.89 -3.58
C CYS A 99 6.67 17.86 -4.29
N ILE A 100 6.72 18.24 -5.58
CA ILE A 100 7.95 18.20 -6.36
C ILE A 100 9.06 19.05 -5.75
N PRO A 101 8.83 20.31 -5.34
CA PRO A 101 9.89 21.11 -4.72
C PRO A 101 10.44 20.49 -3.44
N ALA A 102 9.59 19.89 -2.59
CA ALA A 102 10.05 19.18 -1.40
C ALA A 102 10.91 17.96 -1.75
N LEU A 103 10.49 17.15 -2.73
CA LEU A 103 11.27 16.01 -3.20
C LEU A 103 12.65 16.44 -3.74
N LEU A 104 12.70 17.51 -4.54
CA LEU A 104 13.95 18.05 -5.08
C LEU A 104 14.84 18.66 -4.00
N GLN A 105 14.29 19.42 -3.06
CA GLN A 105 15.03 20.00 -1.94
C GLN A 105 15.76 18.94 -1.10
N HIS A 106 15.12 17.78 -0.91
CA HIS A 106 15.69 16.64 -0.19
C HIS A 106 16.49 15.68 -1.09
N ASN A 107 16.68 16.01 -2.37
CA ASN A 107 17.37 15.20 -3.39
C ASN A 107 16.81 13.77 -3.51
N ILE A 108 15.50 13.60 -3.32
CA ILE A 108 14.85 12.29 -3.39
C ILE A 108 15.05 11.68 -4.77
N ASP A 109 15.45 10.41 -4.82
CA ASP A 109 15.71 9.66 -6.06
C ASP A 109 14.81 8.42 -6.22
N GLY A 110 14.08 8.05 -5.17
CA GLY A 110 13.06 7.00 -5.20
C GLY A 110 11.87 7.35 -4.30
N VAL A 111 10.66 7.19 -4.82
CA VAL A 111 9.42 7.49 -4.10
C VAL A 111 8.55 6.24 -4.03
N PHE A 112 8.18 5.84 -2.82
CA PHE A 112 7.15 4.83 -2.61
C PHE A 112 5.83 5.52 -2.26
N VAL A 113 4.88 5.46 -3.19
CA VAL A 113 3.57 6.08 -3.05
C VAL A 113 2.55 5.07 -2.55
N LEU A 114 2.01 5.28 -1.36
CA LEU A 114 1.12 4.36 -0.64
C LEU A 114 -0.35 4.45 -1.11
N ASN A 115 -0.59 5.02 -2.28
CA ASN A 115 -1.88 5.12 -2.93
C ASN A 115 -1.68 5.14 -4.45
N GLU A 116 -2.39 4.28 -5.18
CA GLU A 116 -2.14 4.09 -6.61
C GLU A 116 -2.50 5.32 -7.47
N LEU A 117 -3.67 5.95 -7.24
CA LEU A 117 -4.06 7.19 -7.92
C LEU A 117 -3.04 8.31 -7.68
N SER A 118 -2.55 8.41 -6.45
CA SER A 118 -1.49 9.33 -6.06
C SER A 118 -0.20 9.11 -6.85
N ALA A 119 0.17 7.86 -7.12
CA ALA A 119 1.36 7.51 -7.91
C ALA A 119 1.21 7.96 -9.37
N VAL A 120 0.01 7.76 -9.96
CA VAL A 120 -0.30 8.24 -11.32
C VAL A 120 -0.25 9.76 -11.39
N CYS A 121 -0.80 10.47 -10.40
CA CYS A 121 -0.75 11.92 -10.37
C CYS A 121 0.70 12.44 -10.19
N LEU A 122 1.50 11.77 -9.34
CA LEU A 122 2.90 12.14 -9.12
C LEU A 122 3.74 11.93 -10.38
N THR A 123 3.64 10.78 -11.05
CA THR A 123 4.36 10.52 -12.31
C THR A 123 4.03 11.57 -13.37
N LYS A 124 2.74 11.93 -13.53
CA LYS A 124 2.33 13.02 -14.42
C LYS A 124 2.99 14.36 -14.07
N ALA A 125 3.02 14.71 -12.79
CA ALA A 125 3.63 15.96 -12.35
C ALA A 125 5.15 15.98 -12.56
N LEU A 126 5.84 14.88 -12.30
CA LEU A 126 7.28 14.72 -12.55
C LEU A 126 7.62 14.90 -14.04
N VAL A 127 6.85 14.28 -14.93
CA VAL A 127 7.01 14.45 -16.39
C VAL A 127 6.80 15.91 -16.78
N GLN A 128 5.78 16.59 -16.25
CA GLN A 128 5.54 18.02 -16.50
C GLN A 128 6.69 18.91 -15.99
N ALA A 129 7.39 18.48 -14.94
CA ALA A 129 8.58 19.14 -14.41
C ALA A 129 9.88 18.75 -15.14
N ASN A 130 9.80 17.99 -16.24
CA ASN A 130 10.94 17.46 -16.99
C ASN A 130 11.88 16.57 -16.16
N ILE A 131 11.36 15.87 -15.15
CA ILE A 131 12.09 14.87 -14.36
C ILE A 131 11.87 13.50 -15.01
N ARG A 132 12.96 12.79 -15.34
CA ARG A 132 12.86 11.48 -16.00
C ARG A 132 12.54 10.38 -15.00
N ILE A 133 11.70 9.45 -15.42
CA ILE A 133 11.26 8.30 -14.63
C ILE A 133 11.59 7.06 -15.45
N PRO A 134 12.38 6.11 -14.91
CA PRO A 134 12.85 6.01 -13.52
C PRO A 134 14.23 6.67 -13.27
N GLU A 135 14.87 7.26 -14.28
CA GLU A 135 16.30 7.61 -14.23
C GLU A 135 16.63 8.63 -13.14
N ASP A 136 15.92 9.77 -13.13
CA ASP A 136 16.13 10.83 -12.15
C ASP A 136 15.37 10.50 -10.85
N MET A 137 14.13 10.04 -10.97
CA MET A 137 13.29 9.66 -9.84
C MET A 137 12.46 8.42 -10.16
N ALA A 138 12.68 7.33 -9.43
CA ALA A 138 11.84 6.15 -9.53
C ALA A 138 10.55 6.32 -8.71
N VAL A 139 9.44 5.80 -9.21
CA VAL A 139 8.14 5.83 -8.54
C VAL A 139 7.62 4.40 -8.42
N LEU A 140 7.44 3.93 -7.19
CA LEU A 140 6.82 2.65 -6.86
C LEU A 140 5.44 2.91 -6.25
N SER A 141 4.40 2.20 -6.70
CA SER A 141 3.05 2.31 -6.13
C SER A 141 2.70 1.15 -5.19
N LEU A 142 1.84 1.41 -4.21
CA LEU A 142 1.14 0.38 -3.45
C LEU A 142 -0.22 0.13 -4.10
N GLY A 143 -0.42 -1.09 -4.60
CA GLY A 143 -1.61 -1.48 -5.36
C GLY A 143 -1.29 -1.74 -6.83
N ASN A 144 -1.94 -2.78 -7.37
CA ASN A 144 -1.81 -3.23 -8.75
C ASN A 144 -3.20 -3.35 -9.37
N SER A 145 -3.67 -2.27 -10.00
CA SER A 145 -4.89 -2.26 -10.78
C SER A 145 -4.61 -1.83 -12.22
N LEU A 146 -5.68 -1.75 -13.02
CA LEU A 146 -5.62 -1.20 -14.37
C LEU A 146 -4.93 0.17 -14.41
N MET A 147 -5.02 0.97 -13.35
CA MET A 147 -4.35 2.27 -13.27
C MET A 147 -2.82 2.17 -13.39
N SER A 148 -2.21 1.13 -12.79
CA SER A 148 -0.78 0.88 -12.90
C SER A 148 -0.37 0.40 -14.29
N GLU A 149 -1.27 -0.23 -15.04
CA GLU A 149 -1.02 -0.72 -16.40
C GLU A 149 -1.19 0.36 -17.47
N ILE A 150 -2.16 1.28 -17.30
CA ILE A 150 -2.48 2.30 -18.31
C ILE A 150 -1.77 3.63 -18.08
N SER A 151 -1.02 3.78 -16.99
CA SER A 151 -0.24 4.98 -16.71
C SER A 151 0.94 5.11 -17.68
N THR A 152 1.53 6.31 -17.78
CA THR A 152 2.73 6.54 -18.58
C THR A 152 3.77 7.29 -17.75
N PRO A 153 4.90 6.65 -17.37
CA PRO A 153 5.21 5.22 -17.58
C PRO A 153 4.27 4.28 -16.84
N GLU A 154 4.23 2.99 -17.23
CA GLU A 154 3.52 1.96 -16.47
C GLU A 154 4.15 1.81 -15.08
N LEU A 155 3.32 1.70 -14.03
CA LEU A 155 3.79 1.71 -12.65
C LEU A 155 4.33 0.35 -12.21
N THR A 156 5.60 0.31 -11.81
CA THR A 156 6.13 -0.74 -10.95
C THR A 156 5.42 -0.64 -9.60
N CYS A 157 4.92 -1.75 -9.07
CA CYS A 157 4.04 -1.73 -7.89
C CYS A 157 4.21 -2.91 -6.95
N VAL A 158 3.80 -2.74 -5.69
CA VAL A 158 3.58 -3.85 -4.74
C VAL A 158 2.12 -4.28 -4.80
N ASP A 159 1.86 -5.51 -5.22
CA ASP A 159 0.54 -6.12 -5.25
C ASP A 159 0.16 -6.68 -3.86
N LEU A 160 -1.02 -6.30 -3.37
CA LEU A 160 -1.58 -6.71 -2.07
C LEU A 160 -2.58 -7.88 -2.20
N HIS A 161 -2.65 -8.51 -3.37
CA HIS A 161 -3.56 -9.60 -3.70
C HIS A 161 -5.04 -9.21 -3.58
N ASN A 162 -5.41 -8.00 -4.02
CA ASN A 162 -6.79 -7.50 -3.88
C ASN A 162 -7.84 -8.45 -4.50
N ARG A 163 -7.50 -9.10 -5.62
CA ARG A 163 -8.37 -10.10 -6.26
C ARG A 163 -8.52 -11.35 -5.41
N GLU A 164 -7.42 -11.90 -4.90
CA GLU A 164 -7.44 -13.09 -4.05
C GLU A 164 -8.13 -12.80 -2.70
N LEU A 165 -7.94 -11.59 -2.16
CA LEU A 165 -8.64 -11.12 -0.98
C LEU A 165 -10.17 -11.20 -1.16
N GLY A 166 -10.68 -10.76 -2.31
CA GLY A 166 -12.09 -10.90 -2.65
C GLY A 166 -12.54 -12.35 -2.78
N VAL A 167 -11.76 -13.19 -3.48
CA VAL A 167 -12.07 -14.62 -3.67
C VAL A 167 -12.10 -15.35 -2.33
N LYS A 168 -11.06 -15.24 -1.52
CA LYS A 168 -10.97 -15.88 -0.20
C LYS A 168 -12.03 -15.37 0.78
N SER A 169 -12.39 -14.09 0.71
CA SER A 169 -13.51 -13.56 1.51
C SER A 169 -14.81 -14.28 1.18
N ALA A 170 -15.11 -14.47 -0.11
CA ALA A 170 -16.30 -15.19 -0.54
C ALA A 170 -16.25 -16.67 -0.16
N GLU A 171 -15.09 -17.33 -0.31
CA GLU A 171 -14.87 -18.72 0.12
C GLU A 171 -15.14 -18.89 1.62
N ILE A 172 -14.58 -18.03 2.48
CA ILE A 172 -14.79 -18.05 3.93
C ILE A 172 -16.28 -17.87 4.30
N ILE A 173 -16.99 -16.97 3.62
CA ILE A 173 -18.43 -16.79 3.81
C ILE A 173 -19.20 -18.05 3.41
N LEU A 174 -18.86 -18.66 2.27
CA LEU A 174 -19.52 -19.88 1.79
C LEU A 174 -19.25 -21.07 2.72
N SER A 175 -18.03 -21.23 3.24
CA SER A 175 -17.70 -22.26 4.23
C SER A 175 -18.53 -22.09 5.51
N GLN A 176 -18.70 -20.86 6.00
CA GLN A 176 -19.59 -20.58 7.14
C GLN A 176 -21.05 -21.01 6.87
N ILE A 177 -21.59 -20.69 5.68
CA ILE A 177 -22.95 -21.08 5.29
C ILE A 177 -23.11 -22.60 5.25
N ARG A 178 -22.09 -23.30 4.73
CA ARG A 178 -22.09 -24.76 4.56
C ARG A 178 -21.68 -25.52 5.83
N LYS A 179 -21.23 -24.81 6.86
CA LYS A 179 -20.65 -25.39 8.09
C LYS A 179 -19.41 -26.24 7.81
N GLU A 180 -18.60 -25.78 6.86
CA GLU A 180 -17.30 -26.34 6.51
C GLU A 180 -16.19 -25.63 7.29
N GLU A 181 -15.03 -26.28 7.42
CA GLU A 181 -13.85 -25.68 8.04
C GLU A 181 -13.28 -24.55 7.18
N PHE A 182 -12.69 -23.55 7.83
CA PHE A 182 -11.98 -22.45 7.20
C PHE A 182 -10.92 -21.90 8.16
N GLU A 183 -9.93 -21.19 7.61
CA GLU A 183 -8.89 -20.55 8.41
C GLU A 183 -9.42 -19.29 9.10
N PRO A 184 -9.34 -19.17 10.44
CA PRO A 184 -9.83 -18.00 11.16
C PRO A 184 -9.03 -16.72 10.85
N VAL A 185 -7.74 -16.86 10.54
CA VAL A 185 -6.86 -15.76 10.19
C VAL A 185 -6.05 -16.14 8.96
N THR A 186 -6.17 -15.35 7.91
CA THR A 186 -5.38 -15.50 6.68
C THR A 186 -4.62 -14.22 6.40
N ILE A 187 -3.31 -14.33 6.20
CA ILE A 187 -2.44 -13.21 5.83
C ILE A 187 -2.00 -13.40 4.38
N LEU A 188 -2.24 -12.40 3.53
CA LEU A 188 -1.83 -12.43 2.13
C LEU A 188 -0.44 -11.84 1.97
N GLU A 189 0.40 -12.57 1.27
CA GLU A 189 1.83 -12.30 1.15
C GLU A 189 2.14 -11.47 -0.09
N PRO A 190 2.39 -10.15 0.01
CA PRO A 190 2.54 -9.26 -1.14
C PRO A 190 3.75 -9.61 -2.03
N PHE A 191 3.71 -9.19 -3.30
CA PHE A 191 4.83 -9.32 -4.24
C PHE A 191 5.01 -8.06 -5.11
N ILE A 192 6.18 -7.93 -5.74
CA ILE A 192 6.51 -6.83 -6.65
C ILE A 192 6.10 -7.20 -8.09
N VAL A 193 5.44 -6.28 -8.77
CA VAL A 193 5.22 -6.30 -10.22
C VAL A 193 6.09 -5.23 -10.84
N VAL A 194 7.13 -5.65 -11.57
CA VAL A 194 8.08 -4.75 -12.23
C VAL A 194 7.51 -4.22 -13.53
N ARG A 195 7.54 -2.90 -13.71
CA ARG A 195 7.21 -2.21 -14.96
C ARG A 195 8.25 -1.12 -15.25
N ASN A 196 7.82 0.04 -15.77
CA ASN A 196 8.74 1.06 -16.29
C ASN A 196 9.03 2.20 -15.31
N SER A 197 8.25 2.38 -14.24
CA SER A 197 8.39 3.55 -13.36
C SER A 197 9.47 3.42 -12.27
N ALA A 198 9.98 2.21 -11.99
CA ALA A 198 11.01 1.96 -10.98
C ALA A 198 11.80 0.68 -11.27
#